data_AF-A0A942V3F0-F1
#
_entry.id   AF-A0A942V3F0-F1
#
_cell.length_a   1.000
_cell.length_b   1.000
_cell.length_c   1.000
_cell.angle_alpha   90.00
_cell.angle_beta   90.00
_cell.angle_gamma   90.00
#
_symmetry.space_group_name_H-M   'P 1'
#
loop_
_entity.id
_entity.type
_entity.pdbx_description
1 polymer ?
#
loop_
_entity_poly.entity_id
_entity_poly.type
_entity_poly.pdbx_seq_one_letter_code
_entity_poly.pdbx_strand_id
1 'polypeptide(L)' 'CKVHDEVLAAIISKQIDLTPAGIIKHLDLRRPIYEKTTAYGHFGREDKDFTWEKTDIKHLFENPKV' A
#
# COMPACT_ATOMS: atom_id res chain seq x y z
N CYS A 1 2.84 7.66 21.51
CA CYS A 1 3.11 8.96 20.86
C CYS A 1 3.09 8.78 19.35
N LYS A 2 2.60 9.77 18.61
CA LYS A 2 2.77 9.80 17.15
C LYS A 2 4.25 9.95 16.82
N VAL A 3 4.71 9.32 15.74
CA VAL A 3 6.07 9.41 15.23
C VAL A 3 6.16 10.61 14.27
N HIS A 4 7.34 11.21 14.12
CA HIS A 4 7.56 12.34 13.20
C HIS A 4 7.46 11.87 11.73
N ASP A 5 6.92 12.70 10.85
CA ASP A 5 6.62 12.33 9.45
C ASP A 5 7.89 11.89 8.68
N GLU A 6 9.03 12.51 8.96
CA GLU A 6 10.33 12.23 8.36
C GLU A 6 10.80 10.80 8.64
N VAL A 7 10.49 10.29 9.83
CA VAL A 7 10.78 8.88 10.18
C VAL A 7 9.89 7.95 9.37
N LEU A 8 8.60 8.28 9.20
CA LEU A 8 7.67 7.50 8.40
C LEU A 8 8.08 7.49 6.92
N ALA A 9 8.41 8.67 6.38
CA ALA A 9 8.89 8.82 5.01
C ALA A 9 10.18 8.04 4.76
N ALA A 10 11.12 8.03 5.73
CA ALA A 10 12.36 7.27 5.64
C ALA A 10 12.11 5.75 5.64
N ILE A 11 11.18 5.25 6.46
CA ILE A 11 10.80 3.83 6.47
C ILE A 11 10.22 3.43 5.11
N ILE A 12 9.24 4.19 4.61
CA ILE A 12 8.61 3.94 3.30
C ILE A 12 9.65 3.93 2.18
N SER A 13 10.50 4.96 2.11
CA SER A 13 11.49 5.10 1.03
C SER A 13 12.56 4.01 1.05
N LYS A 14 12.89 3.45 2.22
CA LYS A 14 13.90 2.39 2.37
C LYS A 14 13.33 0.99 2.15
N GLN A 15 12.06 0.76 2.46
CA GLN A 15 11.48 -0.58 2.53
C GLN A 15 10.52 -0.90 1.37
N ILE A 16 9.99 0.12 0.68
CA ILE A 16 9.01 -0.06 -0.40
C ILE A 16 9.60 0.40 -1.73
N ASP A 17 9.49 -0.46 -2.75
CA ASP A 17 9.79 -0.10 -4.13
C ASP A 17 8.64 0.77 -4.69
N LEU A 18 8.84 2.08 -4.66
CA LEU A 18 7.87 3.07 -5.14
C LEU A 18 7.98 3.34 -6.65
N THR A 19 8.80 2.58 -7.40
CA THR A 19 8.80 2.70 -8.86
C THR A 19 7.45 2.24 -9.43
N PRO A 20 7.02 2.73 -10.62
CA PRO A 20 5.78 2.26 -11.23
C PRO A 20 5.73 0.73 -11.40
N ALA A 21 6.86 0.09 -11.71
CA ALA A 21 6.96 -1.36 -11.81
C ALA A 21 6.82 -2.05 -10.45
N GLY A 22 7.46 -1.49 -9.40
CA GLY A 22 7.33 -1.96 -8.02
C GLY A 22 5.89 -1.92 -7.52
N ILE A 23 5.19 -0.80 -7.73
CA ILE A 23 3.77 -0.63 -7.37
C ILE A 23 2.89 -1.66 -8.08
N ILE A 24 3.04 -1.80 -9.41
CA ILE A 24 2.27 -2.76 -10.21
C ILE A 24 2.49 -4.19 -9.69
N LYS A 25 3.73 -4.54 -9.35
CA LYS A 25 4.11 -5.87 -8.86
C LYS A 25 3.57 -6.13 -7.45
N HIS A 26 3.79 -5.21 -6.51
CA HIS A 26 3.38 -5.36 -5.12
C HIS A 26 1.85 -5.43 -4.98
N LEU A 27 1.14 -4.57 -5.70
CA LEU A 27 -0.32 -4.54 -5.71
C LEU A 27 -0.95 -5.53 -6.70
N ASP A 28 -0.17 -6.31 -7.44
CA ASP A 28 -0.68 -7.31 -8.40
C ASP A 28 -1.76 -6.75 -9.35
N LEU A 29 -1.43 -5.64 -10.03
CA LEU A 29 -2.38 -4.81 -10.78
C LEU A 29 -2.64 -5.26 -12.21
N ARG A 30 -1.85 -6.18 -12.77
CA ARG A 30 -2.01 -6.66 -14.16
C ARG A 30 -3.07 -7.76 -14.27
N ARG A 31 -4.27 -7.45 -13.81
CA ARG A 31 -5.44 -8.35 -13.77
C ARG A 31 -6.71 -7.59 -14.16
N PRO A 32 -7.74 -8.26 -14.69
CA PRO A 32 -9.00 -7.63 -15.05
C PRO A 32 -9.88 -7.36 -13.80
N ILE A 33 -9.46 -6.44 -12.93
CA ILE A 33 -10.12 -6.14 -11.64
C ILE A 33 -10.85 -4.79 -11.61
N TYR A 34 -10.66 -3.95 -12.64
CA TYR A 34 -11.04 -2.53 -12.62
C TYR A 34 -12.53 -2.25 -12.87
N GLU A 35 -13.27 -3.16 -13.49
CA GLU A 35 -14.71 -2.97 -13.70
C GLU A 35 -15.43 -2.74 -12.36
N LYS A 36 -15.01 -3.47 -11.32
CA LYS A 36 -15.57 -3.39 -9.98
C LYS A 36 -15.43 -2.01 -9.33
N THR A 37 -14.44 -1.21 -9.72
CA THR A 37 -14.19 0.12 -9.13
C THR A 37 -14.98 1.24 -9.81
N THR A 38 -15.66 0.96 -10.94
CA THR A 38 -16.39 1.98 -11.73
C THR A 38 -17.62 2.55 -11.00
N ALA A 39 -18.13 1.84 -10.00
CA ALA A 39 -19.22 2.26 -9.15
C ALA A 39 -18.82 2.13 -7.67
N TYR A 40 -19.43 2.96 -6.82
CA TYR A 40 -19.26 2.94 -5.36
C TYR A 40 -17.84 3.22 -4.86
N GLY A 41 -16.99 3.81 -5.73
CA GLY A 41 -15.64 4.25 -5.37
C GLY A 41 -14.57 3.15 -5.40
N HIS A 42 -13.31 3.61 -5.36
CA HIS A 42 -12.11 2.77 -5.43
C HIS A 42 -11.57 2.34 -4.06
N PHE A 43 -11.91 3.06 -2.99
CA PHE A 43 -11.30 2.91 -1.66
C PHE A 43 -12.30 2.50 -0.57
N GLY A 44 -11.79 1.91 0.51
CA GLY A 44 -12.57 1.56 1.71
C GLY A 44 -13.53 0.39 1.50
N ARG A 45 -13.19 -0.53 0.59
CA ARG A 45 -14.03 -1.66 0.19
C ARG A 45 -13.36 -2.98 0.56
N GLU A 46 -14.10 -3.87 1.20
CA GLU A 46 -13.64 -5.22 1.57
C GLU A 46 -13.72 -6.20 0.38
N ASP A 47 -13.10 -5.86 -0.75
CA ASP A 47 -12.96 -6.78 -1.90
C ASP A 47 -11.53 -7.34 -1.95
N LYS A 48 -11.40 -8.67 -2.02
CA LYS A 48 -10.11 -9.38 -2.08
C LYS A 48 -9.24 -8.96 -3.28
N ASP A 49 -9.86 -8.47 -4.35
CA ASP A 49 -9.14 -8.03 -5.55
C ASP A 49 -8.48 -6.66 -5.38
N PHE A 50 -8.94 -5.85 -4.42
CA PHE A 50 -8.40 -4.54 -4.10
C PHE A 50 -7.25 -4.66 -3.12
N THR A 51 -6.13 -5.12 -3.64
CA THR A 51 -4.88 -5.33 -2.90
C THR A 51 -4.36 -4.05 -2.22
N TRP A 52 -4.70 -2.86 -2.71
CA TRP A 52 -4.34 -1.58 -2.11
C TRP A 52 -5.04 -1.29 -0.78
N GLU A 53 -6.10 -2.03 -0.42
CA GLU A 53 -6.75 -1.94 0.88
C GLU A 53 -6.06 -2.79 1.96
N LYS A 54 -5.08 -3.62 1.57
CA LYS A 54 -4.36 -4.49 2.51
C LYS A 54 -3.42 -3.67 3.39
N THR A 55 -3.28 -4.10 4.64
CA THR A 55 -2.37 -3.52 5.64
C THR A 55 -1.18 -4.46 5.94
N ASP A 56 -0.76 -5.24 4.96
CA ASP A 56 0.31 -6.22 5.04
C ASP A 56 1.69 -5.62 5.34
N ILE A 57 1.87 -4.32 5.07
CA ILE A 57 3.07 -3.56 5.42
C ILE A 57 3.08 -3.02 6.87
N LYS A 58 2.04 -3.26 7.68
CA LYS A 58 1.95 -2.75 9.07
C LYS A 58 3.20 -3.07 9.90
N HIS A 59 3.76 -4.27 9.71
CA HIS A 59 4.93 -4.75 10.43
C HIS A 59 6.17 -3.84 10.26
N LEU A 60 6.26 -3.06 9.18
CA LEU A 60 7.34 -2.09 8.95
C LEU A 60 7.36 -0.96 10.00
N PHE A 61 6.24 -0.75 10.71
CA PHE A 61 6.07 0.34 11.66
C PHE A 61 6.08 -0.11 13.13
N GLU A 62 6.18 -1.42 13.42
CA GLU A 62 6.07 -1.96 14.77
C GLU A 62 7.35 -1.74 15.61
N ASN A 63 8.50 -1.54 14.96
CA ASN A 63 9.76 -1.18 15.60
C ASN A 63 10.58 -0.24 14.71
N PRO A 64 10.32 1.08 14.73
CA PRO A 64 11.09 2.04 13.96
C PRO A 64 12.51 2.17 14.56
N LYS A 65 13.39 1.24 14.22
CA LYS A 65 14.84 1.42 14.35
C LYS A 65 15.27 2.28 13.16
N VAL A 66 15.32 3.59 13.38
CA VAL A 66 15.96 4.53 12.45
C VAL A 66 17.46 4.32 12.49
#